data_AF-A0A8B7P5K0-F1
#
_entry.id   AF-A0A8B7P5K0-F1
#
_cell.length_a   1.000
_cell.length_b   1.000
_cell.length_c   1.000
_cell.angle_alpha   90.00
_cell.angle_beta   90.00
_cell.angle_gamma   90.00
#
_symmetry.space_group_name_H-M   'P 1'
#
loop_
_entity.id
_entity.type
_entity.pdbx_description
1 polymer ?
#
loop_
_entity_poly.entity_id
_entity_poly.type
_entity_poly.pdbx_seq_one_letter_code
_entity_poly.pdbx_strand_id
1 'polypeptide(L)'
;MSSPKELQETRCCNQEGCENTCKPAETASKIPYSSIPLPLSEPLLQQLAADAKDYALLHGAGMRYKDSFSTDTLSMAPFFLLPTPFPRREFEKVYKLQPLINTLMHRVAHSHDFLQRSLVNTIKVDDFTRRLWELYMTVREEGVAQPVSLALIRCDVLLDAPPCDENTSGSKLSEGSGPPEGEGTHSPEDDLGKLCCAAPKQVEVNTIASSFGALAVHLGHLH
;
A
#
# COMPACT_ATOMS: atom_id res chain seq x y z
N MET A 1 -26.67 -25.49 -22.93
CA MET A 1 -26.11 -24.20 -23.37
C MET A 1 -26.58 -23.14 -22.40
N SER A 2 -25.76 -22.78 -21.42
CA SER A 2 -26.02 -21.62 -20.55
C SER A 2 -24.73 -20.82 -20.46
N SER A 3 -24.82 -19.59 -20.97
CA SER A 3 -23.74 -18.62 -21.04
C SER A 3 -23.37 -18.12 -19.63
N PRO A 4 -22.11 -17.74 -19.35
CA PRO A 4 -21.73 -17.13 -18.08
C PRO A 4 -22.22 -15.68 -18.02
N LYS A 5 -22.80 -15.27 -16.88
CA LYS A 5 -23.19 -13.89 -16.61
C LYS A 5 -21.93 -13.03 -16.39
N GLU A 6 -21.79 -11.97 -17.18
CA GLU A 6 -20.81 -10.91 -17.01
C GLU A 6 -20.91 -10.28 -15.61
N LEU A 7 -19.78 -10.16 -14.91
CA LEU A 7 -19.63 -9.24 -13.79
C LEU A 7 -19.54 -7.83 -14.39
N GLN A 8 -20.58 -7.03 -14.24
CA GLN A 8 -20.52 -5.59 -14.54
C GLN A 8 -19.64 -4.88 -13.52
N GLU A 9 -18.54 -4.32 -14.01
CA GLU A 9 -17.74 -3.30 -13.32
C GLU A 9 -18.63 -2.08 -13.01
N THR A 10 -18.84 -1.78 -11.73
CA THR A 10 -19.33 -0.46 -11.31
C THR A 10 -18.21 0.55 -11.48
N ARG A 11 -18.15 1.12 -12.68
CA ARG A 11 -17.35 2.28 -13.07
C ARG A 11 -17.96 3.52 -12.42
N CYS A 12 -17.22 4.23 -11.55
CA CYS A 12 -17.62 5.58 -11.16
C CYS A 12 -17.43 6.51 -12.37
N CYS A 13 -18.54 7.11 -12.78
CA CYS A 13 -18.69 8.34 -13.57
C CYS A 13 -18.00 8.39 -14.94
N ASN A 14 -18.73 7.98 -15.98
CA ASN A 14 -18.65 8.59 -17.31
C ASN A 14 -20.06 8.69 -17.88
N GLN A 15 -20.78 9.76 -17.55
CA GLN A 15 -21.92 10.28 -18.32
C GLN A 15 -22.30 11.67 -17.79
N GLU A 16 -22.31 12.64 -18.69
CA GLU A 16 -22.82 13.99 -18.45
C GLU A 16 -24.33 13.91 -18.11
N GLY A 17 -24.73 14.55 -17.01
CA GLY A 17 -26.16 14.69 -16.64
C GLY A 17 -26.68 13.84 -15.49
N CYS A 18 -25.83 13.36 -14.57
CA CYS A 18 -26.29 12.68 -13.36
C CYS A 18 -26.49 13.69 -12.21
N GLU A 19 -27.64 14.36 -12.17
CA GLU A 19 -28.14 15.00 -10.94
C GLU A 19 -28.42 13.91 -9.91
N ASN A 20 -27.41 13.55 -9.12
CA ASN A 20 -27.58 12.72 -7.95
C ASN A 20 -26.76 13.33 -6.83
N THR A 21 -27.44 14.17 -6.04
CA THR A 21 -27.07 14.44 -4.67
C THR A 21 -26.67 13.12 -4.01
N CYS A 22 -25.42 12.99 -3.59
CA CYS A 22 -25.04 11.99 -2.60
C CYS A 22 -26.03 12.16 -1.44
N LYS A 23 -26.99 11.25 -1.32
CA LYS A 23 -27.81 11.18 -0.10
C LYS A 23 -26.80 11.11 1.04
N PRO A 24 -26.84 12.01 2.03
CA PRO A 24 -25.97 11.88 3.17
C PRO A 24 -26.28 10.50 3.74
N ALA A 25 -25.26 9.66 3.83
CA ALA A 25 -25.38 8.41 4.55
C ALA A 25 -25.83 8.80 5.96
N GLU A 26 -27.12 8.64 6.25
CA GLU A 26 -27.61 8.65 7.62
C GLU A 26 -26.78 7.58 8.33
N THR A 27 -26.05 8.03 9.36
CA THR A 27 -24.87 7.37 9.95
C THR A 27 -23.65 7.28 9.03
N ALA A 28 -23.09 8.45 8.66
CA ALA A 28 -21.63 8.59 8.57
C ALA A 28 -21.06 8.22 9.94
N SER A 29 -20.77 6.93 10.15
CA SER A 29 -20.05 6.48 11.32
C SER A 29 -18.75 7.27 11.31
N LYS A 30 -18.59 8.17 12.28
CA LYS A 30 -17.34 8.87 12.58
C LYS A 30 -16.25 7.80 12.49
N ILE A 31 -15.44 7.82 11.44
CA ILE A 31 -14.30 6.91 11.35
C ILE A 31 -13.40 7.42 12.48
N PRO A 32 -13.22 6.68 13.58
CA PRO A 32 -12.35 7.17 14.61
C PRO A 32 -10.96 7.19 13.98
N TYR A 33 -10.36 8.39 13.90
CA TYR A 33 -8.92 8.48 14.11
C TYR A 33 -8.56 7.57 15.28
N SER A 34 -7.38 6.95 15.21
CA SER A 34 -6.85 6.03 16.22
C SER A 34 -7.47 6.29 17.59
N SER A 35 -8.02 5.27 18.26
CA SER A 35 -8.62 5.42 19.60
C SER A 35 -7.68 6.02 20.66
N ILE A 36 -6.43 6.29 20.25
CA ILE A 36 -5.35 6.94 20.96
C ILE A 36 -5.46 8.46 20.76
N PRO A 37 -5.70 9.24 21.82
CA PRO A 37 -5.68 10.69 21.75
C PRO A 37 -4.26 11.19 21.46
N LEU A 38 -4.13 12.08 20.48
CA LEU A 38 -2.87 12.73 20.11
C LEU A 38 -2.99 14.26 20.32
N PRO A 39 -1.91 14.96 20.71
CA PRO A 39 -0.57 14.44 20.99
C PRO A 39 -0.46 13.72 22.34
N LEU A 40 0.46 12.76 22.45
CA LEU A 40 0.81 12.15 23.73
C LEU A 40 1.62 13.14 24.58
N SER A 41 1.51 13.05 25.92
CA SER A 41 2.38 13.83 26.80
C SER A 41 3.83 13.36 26.68
N GLU A 42 4.79 14.28 26.80
CA GLU A 42 6.22 13.97 26.66
C GLU A 42 6.68 12.81 27.58
N PRO A 43 6.30 12.76 28.88
CA PRO A 43 6.70 11.65 29.74
C PRO A 43 6.16 10.30 29.26
N LEU A 44 4.92 10.27 28.78
CA LEU A 44 4.28 9.05 28.27
C LEU A 44 4.93 8.60 26.95
N LEU A 45 5.23 9.55 26.06
CA LEU A 45 5.90 9.25 24.79
C LEU A 45 7.28 8.62 25.00
N GLN A 46 8.07 9.18 25.91
CA GLN A 46 9.40 8.65 26.24
C GLN A 46 9.32 7.23 26.83
N GLN A 47 8.37 7.01 27.74
CA GLN A 47 8.13 5.70 28.33
C GLN A 47 7.71 4.68 27.25
N LEU A 48 6.69 4.98 26.45
CA LEU A 48 6.22 4.07 25.40
C LEU A 48 7.30 3.77 24.36
N ALA A 49 8.11 4.77 23.99
CA ALA A 49 9.22 4.57 23.07
C ALA A 49 10.30 3.64 23.65
N ALA A 50 10.57 3.71 24.96
CA ALA A 50 11.49 2.79 25.62
C ALA A 50 10.90 1.37 25.68
N ASP A 51 9.66 1.24 26.15
CA ASP A 51 8.95 -0.04 26.27
C ASP A 51 8.82 -0.75 24.91
N ALA A 52 8.50 -0.01 23.85
CA ALA A 52 8.39 -0.56 22.50
C ALA A 52 9.75 -1.03 21.94
N LYS A 53 10.85 -0.32 22.24
CA LYS A 53 12.20 -0.74 21.84
C LYS A 53 12.59 -2.06 22.50
N ASP A 54 12.35 -2.17 23.80
CA ASP A 54 12.64 -3.38 24.56
C ASP A 54 11.75 -4.54 24.09
N TYR A 55 10.46 -4.30 23.88
CA TYR A 55 9.54 -5.30 23.33
C TYR A 55 10.02 -5.81 21.97
N ALA A 56 10.37 -4.91 21.05
CA ALA A 56 10.83 -5.27 19.72
C ALA A 56 12.07 -6.18 19.76
N LEU A 57 13.07 -5.85 20.59
CA LEU A 57 14.27 -6.67 20.74
C LEU A 57 13.96 -8.03 21.36
N LEU A 58 13.15 -8.07 22.43
CA LEU A 58 12.79 -9.31 23.13
C LEU A 58 11.97 -10.27 22.26
N HIS A 59 11.20 -9.73 21.30
CA HIS A 59 10.38 -10.51 20.38
C HIS A 59 11.03 -10.75 19.01
N GLY A 60 12.30 -10.37 18.83
CA GLY A 60 13.05 -10.66 17.61
C GLY A 60 12.80 -9.71 16.43
N ALA A 61 12.14 -8.57 16.66
CA ALA A 61 12.03 -7.47 15.68
C ALA A 61 13.34 -6.66 15.60
N GLY A 62 14.43 -7.35 15.30
CA GLY A 62 15.77 -6.79 15.18
C GLY A 62 16.42 -7.08 13.83
N MET A 63 17.43 -6.28 13.49
CA MET A 63 18.25 -6.44 12.30
C MET A 63 19.72 -6.08 12.58
N ARG A 64 20.61 -6.58 11.72
CA ARG A 64 22.01 -6.16 11.68
C ARG A 64 22.18 -5.15 10.56
N TYR A 65 22.81 -4.02 10.87
CA TYR A 65 23.10 -2.99 9.88
C TYR A 65 24.42 -3.30 9.18
N LYS A 66 24.49 -3.02 7.87
CA LYS A 66 25.71 -3.30 7.07
C LYS A 66 26.89 -2.46 7.54
N ASP A 67 26.65 -1.20 7.90
CA ASP A 67 27.69 -0.24 8.27
C ASP A 67 28.22 -0.45 9.70
N SER A 68 27.50 -1.20 10.53
CA SER A 68 27.87 -1.55 11.90
C SER A 68 27.65 -3.04 12.17
N PHE A 69 27.98 -3.88 11.19
CA PHE A 69 27.73 -5.30 11.25
C PHE A 69 28.55 -5.95 12.36
N SER A 70 27.86 -6.67 13.24
CA SER A 70 28.44 -7.53 14.27
C SER A 70 27.59 -8.79 14.39
N THR A 71 28.24 -9.95 14.48
CA THR A 71 27.54 -11.22 14.73
C THR A 71 26.88 -11.24 16.11
N ASP A 72 27.45 -10.48 17.05
CA ASP A 72 27.11 -10.53 18.47
C ASP A 72 26.14 -9.40 18.87
N THR A 73 25.89 -8.46 17.96
CA THR A 73 24.99 -7.33 18.19
C THR A 73 23.77 -7.45 17.30
N LEU A 74 22.59 -7.30 17.91
CA LEU A 74 21.32 -7.13 17.21
C LEU A 74 20.78 -5.76 17.58
N SER A 75 20.41 -4.98 16.56
CA SER A 75 19.78 -3.68 16.77
C SER A 75 18.30 -3.78 16.41
N MET A 76 17.48 -2.93 17.00
CA MET A 76 16.06 -2.89 16.70
C MET A 76 15.83 -2.53 15.23
N ALA A 77 14.90 -3.22 14.56
CA ALA A 77 14.44 -2.82 13.23
C ALA A 77 13.64 -1.50 13.34
N PRO A 78 13.76 -0.55 12.40
CA PRO A 78 12.97 0.67 12.45
C PRO A 78 11.47 0.38 12.36
N PHE A 79 10.66 1.00 13.22
CA PHE A 79 9.21 0.89 13.20
C PHE A 79 8.54 2.18 13.70
N PHE A 80 7.24 2.32 13.42
CA PHE A 80 6.40 3.40 13.96
C PHE A 80 5.87 3.00 15.33
N LEU A 81 5.91 3.92 16.31
CA LEU A 81 5.44 3.64 17.65
C LEU A 81 3.95 3.25 17.70
N LEU A 82 3.12 3.89 16.87
CA LEU A 82 1.70 3.64 16.76
C LEU A 82 1.37 3.13 15.34
N PRO A 83 0.35 2.27 15.17
CA PRO A 83 -0.07 1.81 13.86
C PRO A 83 -0.63 2.97 13.03
N THR A 84 -0.24 3.04 11.76
CA THR A 84 -0.81 4.01 10.82
C THR A 84 -2.25 3.62 10.48
N PRO A 85 -3.24 4.53 10.63
CA PRO A 85 -4.60 4.26 10.22
C PRO A 85 -4.69 3.92 8.73
N PHE A 86 -5.43 2.87 8.39
CA PHE A 86 -5.70 2.47 7.01
C PHE A 86 -7.19 2.17 6.82
N PRO A 87 -7.86 2.69 5.77
CA PRO A 87 -9.30 2.46 5.58
C PRO A 87 -9.62 0.98 5.40
N ARG A 88 -10.43 0.42 6.31
CA ARG A 88 -10.81 -1.00 6.29
C ARG A 88 -11.31 -1.47 4.93
N ARG A 89 -12.19 -0.68 4.29
CA ARG A 89 -12.74 -0.99 2.97
C ARG A 89 -11.64 -1.16 1.92
N GLU A 90 -10.65 -0.27 1.92
CA GLU A 90 -9.55 -0.32 0.96
C GLU A 90 -8.56 -1.44 1.30
N PHE A 91 -8.32 -1.72 2.59
CA PHE A 91 -7.49 -2.85 3.03
C PHE A 91 -8.05 -4.17 2.52
N GLU A 92 -9.35 -4.40 2.70
CA GLU A 92 -10.02 -5.62 2.25
C GLU A 92 -9.97 -5.78 0.73
N LYS A 93 -10.05 -4.69 -0.04
CA LYS A 93 -9.89 -4.74 -1.50
C LYS A 93 -8.49 -5.22 -1.88
N VAL A 94 -7.45 -4.63 -1.29
CA VAL A 94 -6.05 -5.01 -1.57
C VAL A 94 -5.79 -6.46 -1.14
N TYR A 95 -6.29 -6.87 0.02
CA TYR A 95 -6.19 -8.26 0.49
C TYR A 95 -6.82 -9.25 -0.51
N LYS A 96 -8.03 -8.96 -1.00
CA LYS A 96 -8.73 -9.80 -1.99
C LYS A 96 -8.07 -9.78 -3.38
N LEU A 97 -7.30 -8.73 -3.69
CA LEU A 97 -6.59 -8.59 -4.96
C LEU A 97 -5.35 -9.50 -5.04
N GLN A 98 -4.69 -9.80 -3.91
CA GLN A 98 -3.41 -10.52 -3.90
C GLN A 98 -3.44 -11.88 -4.64
N PRO A 99 -4.45 -12.76 -4.50
CA PRO A 99 -4.52 -14.02 -5.26
C PRO A 99 -4.63 -13.81 -6.78
N LEU A 100 -5.28 -12.72 -7.22
CA LEU A 100 -5.38 -12.37 -8.63
C LEU A 100 -4.03 -11.91 -9.18
N ILE A 101 -3.29 -11.10 -8.42
CA ILE A 101 -1.91 -10.71 -8.75
C ILE A 101 -1.00 -11.94 -8.83
N ASN A 102 -1.12 -12.87 -7.87
CA ASN A 102 -0.34 -14.11 -7.89
C ASN A 102 -0.58 -14.92 -9.18
N THR A 103 -1.85 -15.06 -9.56
CA THR A 103 -2.25 -15.77 -10.78
C THR A 103 -1.76 -15.05 -12.04
N LEU A 104 -1.90 -13.72 -12.09
CA LEU A 104 -1.43 -12.89 -13.18
C LEU A 104 0.08 -13.06 -13.39
N MET A 105 0.86 -12.87 -12.32
CA MET A 105 2.32 -12.97 -12.39
C MET A 105 2.78 -14.39 -12.74
N HIS A 106 2.10 -15.42 -12.22
CA HIS A 106 2.36 -16.80 -12.61
C HIS A 106 2.16 -17.01 -14.11
N ARG A 107 1.06 -16.50 -14.69
CA ARG A 107 0.81 -16.60 -16.15
C ARG A 107 1.80 -15.80 -16.98
N VAL A 108 2.16 -14.59 -16.52
CA VAL A 108 3.18 -13.76 -17.18
C VAL A 108 4.52 -14.50 -17.23
N ALA A 109 4.96 -15.09 -16.11
CA ALA A 109 6.24 -15.81 -16.03
C ALA A 109 6.32 -17.02 -16.97
N HIS A 110 5.18 -17.64 -17.31
CA HIS A 110 5.12 -18.81 -18.20
C HIS A 110 4.77 -18.46 -19.65
N SER A 111 4.56 -17.18 -19.96
CA SER A 111 4.22 -16.72 -21.31
C SER A 111 5.46 -16.22 -22.04
N HIS A 112 6.12 -17.11 -22.76
CA HIS A 112 7.33 -16.79 -23.53
C HIS A 112 7.11 -15.62 -24.49
N ASP A 113 6.06 -15.68 -25.30
CA ASP A 113 5.77 -14.66 -26.30
C ASP A 113 5.48 -13.30 -25.67
N PHE A 114 4.90 -13.28 -24.47
CA PHE A 114 4.70 -12.04 -23.73
C PHE A 114 6.05 -11.48 -23.25
N LEU A 115 6.85 -12.30 -22.56
CA LEU A 115 8.16 -11.88 -22.04
C LEU A 115 9.09 -11.39 -23.18
N GLN A 116 9.15 -12.11 -24.29
CA GLN A 116 9.96 -11.73 -25.45
C GLN A 116 9.53 -10.37 -26.00
N ARG A 117 8.23 -10.17 -26.22
CA ARG A 117 7.69 -8.89 -26.73
C ARG A 117 7.92 -7.74 -25.76
N SER A 118 7.78 -7.97 -24.47
CA SER A 118 7.98 -6.96 -23.43
C SER A 118 9.44 -6.56 -23.24
N LEU A 119 10.38 -7.51 -23.38
CA LEU A 119 11.79 -7.30 -23.06
C LEU A 119 12.68 -6.99 -24.28
N VAL A 120 12.21 -7.20 -25.52
CA VAL A 120 13.03 -7.09 -26.74
C VAL A 120 13.79 -5.78 -26.90
N ASN A 121 13.23 -4.65 -26.44
CA ASN A 121 13.91 -3.37 -26.50
C ASN A 121 14.84 -3.16 -25.30
N THR A 122 14.43 -3.62 -24.11
CA THR A 122 15.21 -3.52 -22.87
C THR A 122 16.52 -4.30 -22.96
N ILE A 123 16.50 -5.53 -23.47
CA ILE A 123 17.71 -6.37 -23.60
C ILE A 123 18.76 -5.80 -24.57
N LYS A 124 18.39 -4.85 -25.43
CA LYS A 124 19.34 -4.18 -26.35
C LYS A 124 20.14 -3.08 -25.65
N VAL A 125 19.61 -2.54 -24.55
CA VAL A 125 20.16 -1.34 -23.89
C VAL A 125 20.56 -1.57 -22.44
N ASP A 126 20.09 -2.65 -21.81
CA ASP A 126 20.42 -3.01 -20.43
C ASP A 126 21.11 -4.38 -20.35
N ASP A 127 22.40 -4.36 -20.03
CA ASP A 127 23.26 -5.56 -19.93
C ASP A 127 22.87 -6.50 -18.80
N PHE A 128 22.26 -5.98 -17.73
CA PHE A 128 21.80 -6.83 -16.63
C PHE A 128 20.61 -7.69 -17.08
N THR A 129 19.55 -7.06 -17.60
CA THR A 129 18.36 -7.75 -18.11
C THR A 129 18.70 -8.66 -19.29
N ARG A 130 19.61 -8.25 -20.18
CA ARG A 130 20.08 -9.09 -21.29
C ARG A 130 20.65 -10.42 -20.80
N ARG A 131 21.50 -10.40 -19.78
CA ARG A 131 22.09 -11.63 -19.20
C ARG A 131 21.04 -12.53 -18.56
N LEU A 132 20.04 -11.96 -17.87
CA LEU A 132 18.92 -12.74 -17.33
C LEU A 132 18.08 -13.40 -18.44
N TRP A 133 17.86 -12.67 -19.54
CA TRP A 133 17.16 -13.20 -20.71
C TRP A 133 17.92 -14.34 -21.39
N GLU A 134 19.24 -14.20 -21.55
CA GLU A 134 20.10 -15.26 -22.08
C GLU A 134 20.02 -16.54 -21.24
N LEU A 135 20.11 -16.43 -19.91
CA LEU A 135 19.93 -17.57 -19.00
C LEU A 135 18.55 -18.22 -19.14
N TYR A 136 17.50 -17.41 -19.23
CA TYR A 136 16.14 -17.91 -19.44
C TYR A 136 16.02 -18.69 -20.76
N MET A 137 16.61 -18.20 -21.85
CA MET A 137 16.61 -18.87 -23.15
C MET A 137 17.39 -20.19 -23.10
N THR A 138 18.58 -20.20 -22.51
CA THR A 138 19.39 -21.43 -22.37
C THR A 138 18.62 -22.52 -21.63
N VAL A 139 18.02 -22.21 -20.47
CA VAL A 139 17.23 -23.18 -19.69
C VAL A 139 16.02 -23.69 -20.49
N ARG A 140 15.41 -22.83 -21.32
CA ARG A 140 14.27 -23.22 -22.15
C ARG A 140 14.68 -24.14 -23.32
N GLU A 141 15.81 -23.89 -23.95
CA GLU A 141 16.34 -24.68 -25.07
C GLU A 141 16.83 -26.07 -24.60
N GLU A 142 17.48 -26.13 -23.44
CA GLU A 142 17.92 -27.39 -22.82
C GLU A 142 16.74 -28.19 -22.24
N GLY A 143 15.65 -27.50 -21.87
CA GLY A 143 14.47 -28.06 -21.24
C GLY A 143 14.45 -27.87 -19.73
N VAL A 144 13.27 -27.60 -19.18
CA VAL A 144 13.10 -27.33 -17.75
C VAL A 144 13.23 -28.61 -16.93
N ALA A 145 14.32 -28.74 -16.17
CA ALA A 145 14.57 -29.91 -15.32
C ALA A 145 13.68 -29.96 -14.06
N GLN A 146 13.26 -28.81 -13.52
CA GLN A 146 12.43 -28.69 -12.32
C GLN A 146 11.01 -28.23 -12.70
N PRO A 147 10.00 -29.12 -12.70
CA PRO A 147 8.65 -28.76 -13.11
C PRO A 147 7.88 -27.95 -12.04
N VAL A 148 8.34 -27.94 -10.79
CA VAL A 148 7.66 -27.23 -9.69
C VAL A 148 8.30 -25.86 -9.48
N SER A 149 7.46 -24.81 -9.47
CA SER A 149 7.88 -23.45 -9.14
C SER A 149 7.06 -22.89 -7.97
N LEU A 150 7.70 -22.07 -7.14
CA LEU A 150 7.07 -21.34 -6.04
C LEU A 150 7.38 -19.85 -6.20
N ALA A 151 6.35 -19.01 -6.12
CA ALA A 151 6.48 -17.56 -6.15
C ALA A 151 6.05 -16.96 -4.80
N LEU A 152 6.93 -16.17 -4.18
CA LEU A 152 6.63 -15.37 -3.00
C LEU A 152 6.50 -13.90 -3.41
N ILE A 153 5.27 -13.47 -3.66
CA ILE A 153 4.97 -12.18 -4.27
C ILE A 153 4.49 -11.19 -3.22
N ARG A 154 5.07 -9.98 -3.21
CA ARG A 154 4.57 -8.85 -2.45
C ARG A 154 4.08 -7.76 -3.40
N CYS A 155 2.86 -7.27 -3.18
CA CYS A 155 2.28 -6.18 -3.95
C CYS A 155 2.23 -4.93 -3.08
N ASP A 156 2.95 -3.88 -3.49
CA ASP A 156 3.06 -2.65 -2.74
C ASP A 156 2.02 -1.64 -3.27
N VAL A 157 1.28 -1.03 -2.35
CA VAL A 157 0.18 -0.11 -2.65
C VAL A 157 0.31 1.18 -1.86
N LEU A 158 -0.09 2.30 -2.47
CA LEU A 158 -0.22 3.60 -1.80
C LEU A 158 -1.66 4.09 -1.91
N LEU A 159 -2.12 4.83 -0.92
CA LEU A 159 -3.43 5.49 -0.98
C LEU A 159 -3.30 6.79 -1.77
N ASP A 160 -4.06 6.88 -2.85
CA ASP A 160 -4.23 8.10 -3.63
C ASP A 160 -5.50 8.80 -3.15
N ALA A 161 -5.32 9.91 -2.44
CA ALA A 161 -6.40 10.76 -1.95
C ALA A 161 -6.50 11.99 -2.86
N PRO A 162 -7.42 12.00 -3.84
CA PRO A 162 -7.61 13.19 -4.66
C PRO A 162 -8.03 14.37 -3.76
N PRO A 163 -7.64 15.60 -4.12
CA PRO A 163 -8.08 16.78 -3.38
C PRO A 163 -9.61 16.80 -3.34
N CYS A 164 -10.16 16.96 -2.15
CA CYS A 164 -11.58 17.25 -2.00
C CYS A 164 -11.80 18.67 -2.51
N ASP A 165 -12.59 18.84 -3.58
CA ASP A 165 -12.98 20.18 -4.02
C ASP A 165 -13.75 20.89 -2.90
N GLU A 166 -13.16 21.94 -2.32
CA GLU A 166 -13.77 22.75 -1.26
C GLU A 166 -15.06 23.48 -1.70
N ASN A 167 -15.44 23.41 -2.97
CA ASN A 167 -16.54 24.18 -3.54
C ASN A 167 -17.94 23.55 -3.45
N THR A 168 -18.13 22.44 -2.73
CA THR A 168 -19.48 21.81 -2.62
C THR A 168 -20.17 22.00 -1.25
N SER A 169 -19.59 22.78 -0.33
CA SER A 169 -20.27 23.23 0.89
C SER A 169 -20.43 24.74 0.92
N GLY A 170 -21.26 25.27 0.00
CA GLY A 170 -21.49 26.69 -0.16
C GLY A 170 -22.95 27.06 -0.35
N SER A 171 -23.85 26.62 0.53
CA SER A 171 -25.14 27.32 0.68
C SER A 171 -24.85 28.67 1.36
N LYS A 172 -24.80 29.71 0.52
CA LYS A 172 -24.67 31.12 0.88
C LYS A 172 -25.49 31.49 2.12
N LEU A 173 -24.84 32.08 3.11
CA LEU A 173 -25.39 33.17 3.92
C LEU A 173 -24.27 34.22 4.08
N SER A 174 -24.69 35.47 3.97
CA SER A 174 -23.93 36.63 3.53
C SER A 174 -23.17 37.39 4.64
N GLU A 175 -22.15 38.13 4.17
CA GLU A 175 -21.56 39.37 4.69
C GLU A 175 -20.57 39.36 5.88
N GLY A 176 -19.41 39.99 5.65
CA GLY A 176 -18.49 40.44 6.69
C GLY A 176 -17.02 40.44 6.28
N SER A 177 -16.52 41.57 5.78
CA SER A 177 -15.14 41.84 5.35
C SER A 177 -14.09 41.82 6.49
N GLY A 178 -12.95 41.16 6.28
CA GLY A 178 -11.72 41.29 7.08
C GLY A 178 -10.51 40.65 6.35
N PRO A 179 -9.28 41.20 6.49
CA PRO A 179 -8.10 40.75 5.74
C PRO A 179 -7.55 39.41 6.26
N PRO A 180 -6.83 38.62 5.43
CA PRO A 180 -6.30 37.33 5.86
C PRO A 180 -4.96 37.53 6.57
N GLU A 181 -4.95 37.34 7.88
CA GLU A 181 -3.75 36.96 8.63
C GLU A 181 -4.06 35.66 9.37
N GLY A 182 -3.26 34.62 9.13
CA GLY A 182 -3.40 33.35 9.83
C GLY A 182 -2.65 32.21 9.15
N GLU A 183 -1.58 31.75 9.78
CA GLU A 183 -0.95 30.46 9.52
C GLU A 183 -2.02 29.36 9.54
N GLY A 184 -2.08 28.57 8.47
CA GLY A 184 -3.06 27.50 8.32
C GLY A 184 -2.89 26.42 9.38
N THR A 185 -3.67 26.50 10.45
CA THR A 185 -3.93 25.35 11.31
C THR A 185 -4.77 24.35 10.53
N HIS A 186 -4.13 23.38 9.89
CA HIS A 186 -4.82 22.23 9.30
C HIS A 186 -5.55 21.47 10.42
N SER A 187 -6.87 21.38 10.32
CA SER A 187 -7.68 20.69 11.32
C SER A 187 -7.68 19.19 11.03
N PRO A 188 -7.66 18.30 12.04
CA PRO A 188 -7.76 16.84 11.84
C PRO A 188 -9.01 16.40 11.04
N GLU A 189 -10.03 17.25 10.99
CA GLU A 189 -11.27 17.03 10.25
C GLU A 189 -11.08 17.14 8.72
N ASP A 190 -10.12 17.94 8.24
CA ASP A 190 -9.86 18.13 6.80
C ASP A 190 -9.16 16.91 6.17
N ASP A 191 -8.32 16.23 6.96
CA ASP A 191 -7.66 14.99 6.54
C ASP A 191 -8.63 13.79 6.54
N LEU A 192 -9.72 13.86 7.33
CA LEU A 192 -10.80 12.87 7.36
C LEU A 192 -11.60 12.83 6.06
N GLY A 193 -11.89 14.00 5.49
CA GLY A 193 -12.56 14.14 4.20
C GLY A 193 -11.71 13.55 3.07
N LYS A 194 -10.39 13.76 3.08
CA LYS A 194 -9.48 13.23 2.05
C LYS A 194 -9.39 11.70 2.07
N LEU A 195 -9.41 11.09 3.25
CA LEU A 195 -9.30 9.64 3.37
C LEU A 195 -10.57 8.90 2.89
N CYS A 196 -11.74 9.53 2.95
CA CYS A 196 -12.99 8.89 2.49
C CYS A 196 -13.05 8.70 0.96
N CYS A 197 -12.34 9.56 0.22
CA CYS A 197 -12.17 9.50 -1.22
C CYS A 197 -10.90 8.74 -1.65
N ALA A 198 -10.09 8.26 -0.71
CA ALA A 198 -8.84 7.61 -1.03
C ALA A 198 -9.04 6.24 -1.69
N ALA A 199 -8.25 5.96 -2.73
CA ALA A 199 -8.24 4.68 -3.42
C ALA A 199 -6.82 4.09 -3.42
N PRO A 200 -6.66 2.79 -3.13
CA PRO A 200 -5.35 2.14 -3.22
C PRO A 200 -4.90 2.05 -4.67
N LYS A 201 -3.68 2.49 -4.94
CA LYS A 201 -2.99 2.37 -6.22
C LYS A 201 -1.80 1.45 -6.04
N GLN A 202 -1.69 0.48 -6.94
CA GLN A 202 -0.53 -0.41 -7.01
C GLN A 202 0.68 0.38 -7.49
N VAL A 203 1.78 0.28 -6.75
CA VAL A 203 3.04 0.97 -7.07
C VAL A 203 4.08 -0.02 -7.56
N GLU A 204 4.17 -1.20 -6.94
CA GLU A 204 5.19 -2.18 -7.29
C GLU A 204 4.71 -3.63 -7.06
N VAL A 205 5.26 -4.56 -7.85
CA VAL A 205 5.16 -6.00 -7.59
C VAL A 205 6.56 -6.57 -7.44
N ASN A 206 6.85 -7.02 -6.23
CA ASN A 206 8.10 -7.69 -5.91
C ASN A 206 7.92 -9.20 -6.08
N THR A 207 8.61 -9.78 -7.07
CA THR A 207 8.60 -11.23 -7.35
C THR A 207 9.90 -11.94 -6.99
N ILE A 208 10.92 -11.18 -6.57
CA ILE A 208 12.23 -11.69 -6.15
C ILE A 208 12.61 -11.04 -4.83
N ALA A 209 13.17 -11.84 -3.91
CA ALA A 209 13.67 -11.38 -2.62
C ALA A 209 12.66 -10.53 -1.80
N SER A 210 11.37 -10.88 -1.89
CA SER A 210 10.30 -10.25 -1.10
C SER A 210 10.59 -10.35 0.40
N SER A 211 10.99 -9.22 0.99
CA SER A 211 11.54 -9.15 2.36
C SER A 211 10.50 -8.69 3.39
N PHE A 212 10.90 -8.65 4.66
CA PHE A 212 10.13 -8.14 5.82
C PHE A 212 8.90 -8.94 6.26
N GLY A 213 8.53 -10.03 5.56
CA GLY A 213 7.35 -10.83 5.94
C GLY A 213 7.37 -11.32 7.39
N ALA A 214 8.52 -11.77 7.90
CA ALA A 214 8.66 -12.20 9.29
C ALA A 214 8.62 -11.03 10.28
N LEU A 215 9.37 -9.95 10.01
CA LEU A 215 9.41 -8.76 10.86
C LEU A 215 8.02 -8.10 10.99
N ALA A 216 7.23 -8.10 9.92
CA ALA A 216 5.88 -7.54 9.93
C ALA A 216 4.94 -8.24 10.94
N VAL A 217 5.11 -9.54 11.16
CA VAL A 217 4.31 -10.29 12.17
C VAL A 217 4.62 -9.80 13.58
N HIS A 218 5.90 -9.59 13.90
CA HIS A 218 6.32 -9.09 15.21
C HIS A 218 5.82 -7.67 15.46
N LEU A 219 5.87 -6.80 14.44
CA LEU A 219 5.35 -5.44 14.55
C LEU A 219 3.83 -5.41 14.75
N GLY A 220 3.10 -6.34 14.14
CA GLY A 220 1.66 -6.47 14.36
C GLY A 220 1.25 -6.90 15.78
N HIS A 221 2.16 -7.49 16.57
CA HIS A 221 1.94 -7.78 17.99
C HIS A 221 2.42 -6.66 18.92
N LEU A 222 3.37 -5.85 18.45
CA LEU A 222 3.87 -4.68 19.17
C LEU A 222 2.81 -3.60 19.25
N HIS A 223 2.06 -3.40 18.16
CA HIS A 223 0.91 -2.49 18.07
C HIS A 223 -0.34 -3.05 18.72
#